data_AF-A0A2X4TT19-F1
#
_entry.id   AF-A0A2X4TT19-F1
#
_cell.length_a   1.000
_cell.length_b   1.000
_cell.length_c   1.000
_cell.angle_alpha   90.00
_cell.angle_beta   90.00
_cell.angle_gamma   90.00
#
_symmetry.space_group_name_H-M   'P 1'
#
loop_
_entity.id
_entity.type
_entity.pdbx_description
1 polymer ?
#
loop_
_entity_poly.entity_id
_entity_poly.type
_entity_poly.pdbx_seq_one_letter_code
_entity_poly.pdbx_strand_id
1 'polypeptide(L)'
;MIIGFGNNVVSSLAADITASQTTIQVMPGAGAMFANLLTSDYANSSNPLKTYAKITLTDAKETVFEVCHLTAVNNDKLTVIRGQEGTTAKGWSLNDVIANFATRGSENQFVQIEELQSGHYVAGVAGGTENNLTLELPATYFVNGGADWTLRTPLVVIPALNNTGASTLQLTMGGVCLVSSHYTKEIKQSYRPMILLKMLLSYAFWIIQKTYFFCAESP
;
A
#
# COMPACT_ATOMS: atom_id res chain seq x y z
N MET A 1 -1.12 -3.54 -4.07
CA MET A 1 -0.45 -2.94 -5.25
C MET A 1 0.92 -2.46 -4.78
N ILE A 2 1.96 -2.58 -5.58
CA ILE A 2 3.28 -2.01 -5.31
C ILE A 2 3.60 -0.94 -6.36
N ILE A 3 4.37 0.07 -5.96
CA ILE A 3 5.01 0.98 -6.90
C ILE A 3 6.26 0.33 -7.46
N GLY A 4 6.35 0.35 -8.79
CA GLY A 4 7.58 0.12 -9.51
C GLY A 4 8.47 1.36 -9.55
N PHE A 5 9.75 1.16 -9.29
CA PHE A 5 10.77 2.20 -9.29
C PHE A 5 12.04 1.65 -9.93
N GLY A 6 12.62 2.39 -10.86
CA GLY A 6 13.80 1.97 -11.62
C GLY A 6 14.98 2.91 -11.40
N ASN A 7 16.17 2.41 -11.69
CA ASN A 7 17.39 3.19 -11.56
C ASN A 7 17.51 4.20 -12.72
N ASN A 8 17.29 5.48 -12.43
CA ASN A 8 17.52 6.59 -13.36
C ASN A 8 16.84 6.42 -14.73
N VAL A 9 15.60 5.91 -14.76
CA VAL A 9 14.87 5.70 -16.02
C VAL A 9 14.41 7.04 -16.59
N VAL A 10 15.00 7.43 -17.72
CA VAL A 10 14.75 8.70 -18.42
C VAL A 10 14.75 8.45 -19.93
N SER A 11 13.83 9.09 -20.65
CA SER A 11 13.76 9.11 -22.11
C SER A 11 13.09 10.40 -22.59
N SER A 12 12.76 10.43 -23.88
CA SER A 12 12.02 11.51 -24.52
C SER A 12 10.84 10.98 -25.32
N LEU A 13 9.85 11.85 -25.54
CA LEU A 13 8.74 11.61 -26.44
C LEU A 13 9.24 11.49 -27.88
N ALA A 14 8.73 10.51 -28.62
CA ALA A 14 9.02 10.30 -30.05
C ALA A 14 7.95 10.90 -30.98
N ALA A 15 6.95 11.57 -30.42
CA ALA A 15 5.96 12.36 -31.15
C ALA A 15 5.28 13.36 -30.21
N ASP A 16 4.65 14.39 -30.77
CA ASP A 16 3.76 15.26 -30.02
C ASP A 16 2.57 14.46 -29.47
N ILE A 17 2.12 14.82 -28.27
CA ILE A 17 0.93 14.25 -27.64
C ILE A 17 -0.01 15.35 -27.14
N THR A 18 -1.29 15.01 -27.10
CA THR A 18 -2.37 15.83 -26.56
C THR A 18 -2.71 15.42 -25.13
N ALA A 19 -3.51 16.24 -24.44
CA ALA A 19 -3.94 16.00 -23.06
C ALA A 19 -4.77 14.72 -22.89
N SER A 20 -5.49 14.28 -23.93
CA SER A 20 -6.36 13.10 -23.88
C SER A 20 -5.67 11.79 -24.29
N GLN A 21 -4.46 11.85 -24.85
CA GLN A 21 -3.74 10.64 -25.26
C GLN A 21 -3.21 9.87 -24.04
N THR A 22 -3.63 8.63 -23.94
CA THR A 22 -3.22 7.67 -22.89
C THR A 22 -2.18 6.67 -23.37
N THR A 23 -1.85 6.69 -24.66
CA THR A 23 -0.72 5.94 -25.23
C THR A 23 0.35 6.94 -25.64
N ILE A 24 1.53 6.80 -25.04
CA ILE A 24 2.68 7.67 -25.26
C ILE A 24 3.78 6.87 -25.96
N GLN A 25 4.23 7.36 -27.10
CA GLN A 25 5.34 6.77 -27.85
C GLN A 25 6.65 7.40 -27.35
N VAL A 26 7.57 6.57 -26.86
CA VAL A 26 8.92 7.00 -26.47
C VAL A 26 9.92 6.72 -27.59
N MET A 27 11.12 7.27 -27.46
CA MET A 27 12.22 7.03 -28.40
C MET A 27 12.46 5.52 -28.63
N PRO A 28 12.80 5.11 -29.87
CA PRO A 28 13.00 3.69 -30.18
C PRO A 28 13.98 3.00 -29.24
N GLY A 29 13.59 1.82 -28.73
CA GLY A 29 14.37 1.02 -27.78
C GLY A 29 14.25 1.45 -26.32
N ALA A 30 13.59 2.58 -26.02
CA ALA A 30 13.41 3.06 -24.65
C ALA A 30 12.31 2.31 -23.88
N GLY A 31 11.37 1.65 -24.56
CA GLY A 31 10.26 0.95 -23.91
C GLY A 31 10.72 -0.12 -22.92
N ALA A 32 11.83 -0.80 -23.19
CA ALA A 32 12.35 -1.87 -22.33
C ALA A 32 12.65 -1.42 -20.90
N MET A 33 13.25 -0.23 -20.71
CA MET A 33 13.53 0.28 -19.36
C MET A 33 12.26 0.70 -18.61
N PHE A 34 11.21 1.16 -19.31
CA PHE A 34 9.91 1.42 -18.70
C PHE A 34 9.15 0.13 -18.37
N ALA A 35 9.29 -0.92 -19.20
CA ALA A 35 8.69 -2.22 -18.92
C ALA A 35 9.24 -2.83 -17.63
N ASN A 36 10.53 -2.63 -17.34
CA ASN A 36 11.15 -3.08 -16.10
C ASN A 36 10.52 -2.42 -14.86
N LEU A 37 9.96 -1.21 -14.99
CA LEU A 37 9.22 -0.56 -13.90
C LEU A 37 7.92 -1.30 -13.54
N LEU A 38 7.42 -2.20 -14.38
CA LEU A 38 6.20 -2.97 -14.10
C LEU A 38 6.50 -4.36 -13.53
N THR A 39 7.74 -4.59 -13.11
CA THR A 39 8.20 -5.83 -12.49
C THR A 39 8.67 -5.59 -11.05
N SER A 40 8.79 -6.66 -10.26
CA SER A 40 9.34 -6.61 -8.91
C SER A 40 10.32 -7.76 -8.69
N ASP A 41 11.46 -7.48 -8.05
CA ASP A 41 12.52 -8.46 -7.82
C ASP A 41 12.18 -9.49 -6.73
N TYR A 42 11.10 -9.26 -5.98
CA TYR A 42 10.58 -10.18 -4.99
C TYR A 42 9.21 -10.69 -5.43
N ALA A 43 9.01 -12.00 -5.32
CA ALA A 43 7.75 -12.66 -5.64
C ALA A 43 7.28 -13.46 -4.43
N ASN A 44 6.00 -13.35 -4.13
CA ASN A 44 5.31 -14.21 -3.18
C ASN A 44 4.13 -14.88 -3.90
N SER A 45 4.26 -16.18 -4.18
CA SER A 45 3.22 -16.95 -4.90
C SER A 45 1.89 -17.01 -4.16
N SER A 46 1.90 -16.86 -2.83
CA SER A 46 0.70 -16.84 -1.98
C SER A 46 0.08 -15.44 -1.88
N ASN A 47 0.77 -14.40 -2.35
CA ASN A 47 0.28 -13.02 -2.33
C ASN A 47 0.83 -12.23 -3.53
N PRO A 48 0.28 -12.47 -4.74
CA PRO A 48 0.68 -11.71 -5.92
C PRO A 48 0.26 -10.25 -5.77
N LEU A 49 1.21 -9.33 -5.98
CA LEU A 49 0.96 -7.90 -5.99
C LEU A 49 0.83 -7.42 -7.43
N LYS A 50 -0.17 -6.57 -7.69
CA LYS A 50 -0.22 -5.76 -8.91
C LYS A 50 0.82 -4.64 -8.83
N THR A 51 1.45 -4.31 -9.95
CA THR A 51 2.47 -3.25 -10.05
C THR A 51 2.01 -2.17 -11.02
N TYR A 52 2.30 -0.92 -10.67
CA TYR A 52 2.24 0.22 -11.58
C TYR A 52 3.44 1.11 -11.27
N ALA A 53 3.83 1.97 -12.20
CA ALA A 53 4.91 2.92 -11.97
C ALA A 53 4.41 4.36 -12.11
N LYS A 54 5.09 5.28 -11.44
CA LYS A 54 4.85 6.71 -11.58
C LYS A 54 5.89 7.27 -12.54
N ILE A 55 5.43 7.84 -13.65
CA ILE A 55 6.30 8.51 -14.60
C ILE A 55 5.87 9.96 -14.73
N THR A 56 6.81 10.82 -15.06
CA THR A 56 6.61 12.26 -15.11
C THR A 56 6.97 12.74 -16.51
N LEU A 57 6.07 13.55 -17.08
CA LEU A 57 6.32 14.31 -18.30
C LEU A 57 6.77 15.71 -17.89
N THR A 58 7.79 16.23 -18.58
CA THR A 58 8.28 17.59 -18.36
C THR A 58 8.90 18.17 -19.61
N ASP A 59 8.95 19.49 -19.71
CA ASP A 59 9.61 20.17 -20.81
C ASP A 59 11.13 20.04 -20.66
N ALA A 60 11.88 20.30 -21.73
CA ALA A 60 13.34 20.17 -21.73
C ALA A 60 14.07 21.03 -20.66
N LYS A 61 13.38 22.01 -20.06
CA LYS A 61 13.92 22.88 -19.01
C LYS A 61 13.41 22.55 -17.61
N GLU A 62 12.59 21.50 -17.46
CA GLU A 62 12.03 21.05 -16.18
C GLU A 62 11.24 22.16 -15.45
N THR A 63 10.51 22.98 -16.20
CA THR A 63 9.72 24.11 -15.65
C THR A 63 8.30 23.72 -15.28
N VAL A 64 7.78 22.65 -15.87
CA VAL A 64 6.42 22.16 -15.65
C VAL A 64 6.40 20.64 -15.66
N PHE A 65 5.63 20.04 -14.76
CA PHE A 65 5.57 18.58 -14.59
C PHE A 65 4.13 18.08 -14.66
N GLU A 66 3.96 16.92 -15.27
CA GLU A 66 2.74 16.12 -15.17
C GLU A 66 3.09 14.71 -14.71
N VAL A 67 2.46 14.26 -13.64
CA VAL A 67 2.62 12.89 -13.14
C VAL A 67 1.58 12.00 -13.82
N CYS A 68 2.04 10.83 -14.27
CA CYS A 68 1.24 9.81 -14.90
C CYS A 68 1.46 8.46 -14.21
N HIS A 69 0.45 7.60 -14.20
CA HIS A 69 0.61 6.20 -13.78
C HIS A 69 0.78 5.31 -15.01
N LEU A 70 1.95 4.69 -15.13
CA LEU A 70 2.24 3.67 -16.14
C LEU A 70 1.60 2.35 -15.74
N THR A 71 0.78 1.78 -16.62
CA THR A 71 0.04 0.54 -16.36
C THR A 71 0.38 -0.59 -17.32
N ALA A 72 0.92 -0.28 -18.50
CA ALA A 72 1.39 -1.28 -19.45
C ALA A 72 2.43 -0.71 -20.41
N VAL A 73 3.28 -1.59 -20.95
CA VAL A 73 4.26 -1.26 -21.99
C VAL A 73 4.16 -2.29 -23.12
N ASN A 74 4.09 -1.82 -24.37
CA ASN A 74 4.12 -2.67 -25.56
C ASN A 74 5.12 -2.09 -26.57
N ASN A 75 6.28 -2.73 -26.71
CA ASN A 75 7.45 -2.14 -27.38
C ASN A 75 7.72 -0.75 -26.80
N ASP A 76 7.85 0.28 -27.64
CA ASP A 76 8.09 1.66 -27.25
C ASP A 76 6.80 2.47 -26.99
N LYS A 77 5.66 1.79 -26.79
CA LYS A 77 4.37 2.41 -26.45
C LYS A 77 4.03 2.19 -24.99
N LEU A 78 3.95 3.29 -24.24
CA LEU A 78 3.56 3.32 -22.85
C LEU A 78 2.06 3.56 -22.74
N THR A 79 1.35 2.76 -21.94
CA THR A 79 -0.05 2.99 -21.58
C THR A 79 -0.11 3.62 -20.20
N VAL A 80 -0.73 4.80 -20.11
CA VAL A 80 -0.71 5.63 -18.90
C VAL A 80 -2.08 6.16 -18.52
N ILE A 81 -2.25 6.43 -17.22
CA ILE A 81 -3.30 7.29 -16.68
C ILE A 81 -2.66 8.67 -16.42
N ARG A 82 -3.19 9.71 -17.07
CA ARG A 82 -2.65 11.09 -17.10
C ARG A 82 -3.09 11.93 -15.89
N GLY A 83 -2.43 13.05 -15.63
CA GLY A 83 -2.88 14.06 -14.65
C GLY A 83 -3.05 13.56 -13.21
N GLN A 84 -2.08 12.82 -12.71
CA GLN A 84 -2.09 12.24 -11.36
C GLN A 84 -1.45 13.19 -10.34
N GLU A 85 -1.64 12.90 -9.04
CA GLU A 85 -1.08 13.66 -7.92
C GLU A 85 -1.44 15.16 -7.91
N GLY A 86 -2.59 15.51 -8.48
CA GLY A 86 -3.05 16.90 -8.61
C GLY A 86 -2.39 17.68 -9.75
N THR A 87 -1.60 17.01 -10.60
CA THR A 87 -1.11 17.61 -11.85
C THR A 87 -2.18 17.59 -12.93
N THR A 88 -2.06 18.49 -13.92
CA THR A 88 -3.03 18.61 -15.02
C THR A 88 -2.49 17.99 -16.30
N ALA A 89 -3.30 17.15 -16.95
CA ALA A 89 -2.94 16.60 -18.25
C ALA A 89 -2.87 17.69 -19.32
N LYS A 90 -1.76 17.75 -20.05
CA LYS A 90 -1.56 18.72 -21.14
C LYS A 90 -0.92 18.10 -22.38
N GLY A 91 -0.82 18.91 -23.43
CA GLY A 91 -0.02 18.56 -24.59
C GLY A 91 1.48 18.67 -24.29
N TRP A 92 2.26 17.77 -24.88
CA TRP A 92 3.72 17.72 -24.80
C TRP A 92 4.30 17.53 -26.20
N SER A 93 5.47 18.09 -26.43
CA SER A 93 6.12 18.13 -27.74
C SER A 93 7.07 16.94 -27.91
N LEU A 94 7.37 16.61 -29.16
CA LEU A 94 8.50 15.77 -29.52
C LEU A 94 9.76 16.22 -28.76
N ASN A 95 10.53 15.25 -28.26
CA ASN A 95 11.72 15.44 -27.43
C ASN A 95 11.50 15.96 -26.01
N ASP A 96 10.27 16.28 -25.59
CA ASP A 96 9.99 16.53 -24.17
C ASP A 96 10.32 15.27 -23.34
N VAL A 97 10.68 15.48 -22.08
CA VAL A 97 11.25 14.46 -21.21
C VAL A 97 10.15 13.62 -20.60
N ILE A 98 10.40 12.32 -20.53
CA ILE A 98 9.59 11.35 -19.80
C ILE A 98 10.49 10.48 -18.93
N ALA A 99 10.22 10.46 -17.62
CA ALA A 99 11.13 9.84 -16.66
C ALA A 99 10.39 9.24 -15.47
N ASN A 100 11.00 8.26 -14.79
CA ASN A 100 10.56 7.79 -13.48
C ASN A 100 11.19 8.65 -12.37
N PHE A 101 10.85 9.94 -12.35
CA PHE A 101 11.30 10.83 -11.29
C PHE A 101 10.67 10.46 -9.94
N ALA A 102 11.38 10.74 -8.86
CA ALA A 102 10.80 10.70 -7.53
C ALA A 102 9.69 11.74 -7.43
N THR A 103 8.50 11.29 -7.04
CA THR A 103 7.33 12.10 -6.78
C THR A 103 6.98 12.03 -5.31
N ARG A 104 6.34 13.07 -4.77
CA ARG A 104 5.84 13.03 -3.39
C ARG A 104 4.98 11.79 -3.15
N GLY A 105 4.10 11.43 -4.09
CA GLY A 105 3.29 10.24 -3.88
C GLY A 105 4.07 8.94 -4.03
N SER A 106 5.21 8.87 -4.72
CA SER A 106 6.08 7.67 -4.65
C SER A 106 6.77 7.57 -3.30
N GLU A 107 7.32 8.68 -2.79
CA GLU A 107 8.04 8.70 -1.52
C GLU A 107 7.11 8.44 -0.33
N ASN A 108 5.89 8.97 -0.35
CA ASN A 108 4.88 8.73 0.68
C ASN A 108 4.39 7.26 0.76
N GLN A 109 4.74 6.41 -0.20
CA GLN A 109 4.41 4.98 -0.14
C GLN A 109 5.49 4.14 0.55
N PHE A 110 6.65 4.71 0.86
CA PHE A 110 7.68 4.02 1.64
C PHE A 110 7.40 4.16 3.14
N VAL A 111 7.46 3.01 3.83
CA VAL A 111 7.37 2.96 5.29
C VAL A 111 8.62 3.60 5.88
N GLN A 112 8.44 4.60 6.74
CA GLN A 112 9.53 5.23 7.48
C GLN A 112 9.88 4.42 8.74
N ILE A 113 11.10 4.58 9.26
CA ILE A 113 11.55 3.80 10.42
C ILE A 113 10.71 4.08 11.67
N GLU A 114 10.27 5.33 11.86
CA GLU A 114 9.40 5.73 12.96
C GLU A 114 8.01 5.08 12.84
N GLU A 115 7.49 4.96 11.61
CA GLU A 115 6.20 4.28 11.37
C GLU A 115 6.28 2.80 11.72
N LEU A 116 7.39 2.14 11.37
CA LEU A 116 7.63 0.74 11.73
C LEU A 116 7.78 0.57 13.24
N GLN A 117 8.62 1.38 13.88
CA GLN A 117 8.92 1.28 15.31
C GLN A 117 7.72 1.60 16.20
N SER A 118 6.88 2.55 15.79
CA SER A 118 5.64 2.88 16.49
C SER A 118 4.49 1.90 16.22
N GLY A 119 4.65 1.00 15.25
CA GLY A 119 3.57 0.13 14.80
C GLY A 119 2.43 0.90 14.12
N HIS A 120 2.72 2.01 13.44
CA HIS A 120 1.75 2.98 12.91
C HIS A 120 0.58 2.36 12.12
N TYR A 121 0.85 1.29 11.37
CA TYR A 121 -0.14 0.59 10.54
C TYR A 121 -0.76 -0.66 11.21
N VAL A 122 -0.28 -1.05 12.39
CA VAL A 122 -0.55 -2.36 13.01
C VAL A 122 -0.84 -2.27 14.52
N ALA A 123 -0.82 -1.08 15.11
CA ALA A 123 -1.03 -0.88 16.52
C ALA A 123 -1.83 0.39 16.79
N GLY A 124 -2.70 0.36 17.79
CA GLY A 124 -3.38 1.57 18.25
C GLY A 124 -4.20 1.39 19.51
N VAL A 125 -4.58 2.53 20.09
CA VAL A 125 -5.46 2.57 21.25
C VAL A 125 -6.91 2.53 20.76
N ALA A 126 -7.63 1.48 21.12
CA ALA A 126 -9.04 1.34 20.78
C ALA A 126 -9.90 2.11 21.77
N GLY A 127 -10.66 3.08 21.25
CA GLY A 127 -11.65 3.86 21.98
C GLY A 127 -13.00 3.15 22.06
N GLY A 128 -14.07 3.94 22.19
CA GLY A 128 -15.45 3.43 22.32
C GLY A 128 -15.83 3.24 23.78
N THR A 129 -16.49 2.12 24.10
CA THR A 129 -16.91 1.77 25.46
C THR A 129 -16.15 0.53 25.95
N GLU A 130 -16.23 0.23 27.26
CA GLU A 130 -15.53 -0.90 27.90
C GLU A 130 -15.67 -2.24 27.17
N ASN A 131 -16.80 -2.49 26.51
CA ASN A 131 -17.05 -3.75 25.81
C ASN A 131 -17.41 -3.56 24.32
N ASN A 132 -17.31 -2.35 23.80
CA ASN A 132 -17.58 -2.07 22.39
C ASN A 132 -16.47 -1.15 21.86
N LEU A 133 -15.36 -1.80 21.47
CA LEU A 133 -14.11 -1.15 21.12
C LEU A 133 -14.16 -0.68 19.68
N THR A 134 -13.57 0.49 19.42
CA THR A 134 -13.40 1.03 18.07
C THR A 134 -11.94 1.36 17.84
N LEU A 135 -11.34 0.79 16.81
CA LEU A 135 -9.97 1.07 16.40
C LEU A 135 -9.95 1.55 14.95
N GLU A 136 -9.31 2.68 14.72
CA GLU A 136 -9.06 3.21 13.39
C GLU A 136 -7.56 3.17 13.09
N LEU A 137 -7.20 2.62 11.93
CA LEU A 137 -5.83 2.57 11.44
C LEU A 137 -5.72 3.16 10.03
N PRO A 138 -4.61 3.81 9.69
CA PRO A 138 -4.33 4.22 8.32
C PRO A 138 -4.13 2.97 7.43
N ALA A 139 -4.55 3.04 6.16
CA ALA A 139 -4.37 1.94 5.22
C ALA A 139 -4.27 2.38 3.76
N THR A 140 -3.42 1.68 3.02
CA THR A 140 -3.29 1.78 1.56
C THR A 140 -3.73 0.48 0.85
N TYR A 141 -4.28 -0.48 1.60
CA TYR A 141 -4.64 -1.81 1.10
C TYR A 141 -5.77 -1.79 0.07
N PHE A 142 -6.66 -0.79 0.14
CA PHE A 142 -7.79 -0.67 -0.78
C PHE A 142 -7.29 -0.18 -2.14
N VAL A 143 -7.44 -1.04 -3.14
CA VAL A 143 -7.14 -0.69 -4.52
C VAL A 143 -8.27 0.20 -5.04
N ASN A 144 -8.07 1.51 -5.17
CA ASN A 144 -8.93 2.40 -5.97
C ASN A 144 -10.46 2.10 -5.88
N GLY A 145 -11.00 2.03 -4.66
CA GLY A 145 -12.43 1.72 -4.42
C GLY A 145 -12.81 0.24 -4.32
N GLY A 146 -11.84 -0.69 -4.33
CA GLY A 146 -12.05 -2.11 -4.10
C GLY A 146 -12.38 -2.42 -2.64
N ALA A 147 -13.24 -3.42 -2.41
CA ALA A 147 -13.66 -3.86 -1.08
C ALA A 147 -12.80 -5.01 -0.51
N ASP A 148 -11.97 -5.62 -1.36
CA ASP A 148 -11.10 -6.73 -0.94
C ASP A 148 -9.95 -6.19 -0.09
N TRP A 149 -9.80 -6.76 1.10
CA TRP A 149 -8.66 -6.50 1.98
C TRP A 149 -8.15 -7.82 2.55
N THR A 150 -6.87 -7.85 2.91
CA THR A 150 -6.30 -8.99 3.64
C THR A 150 -5.23 -8.47 4.58
N LEU A 151 -5.47 -8.61 5.88
CA LEU A 151 -4.46 -8.34 6.89
C LEU A 151 -3.66 -9.62 7.17
N ARG A 152 -2.37 -9.61 6.83
CA ARG A 152 -1.46 -10.74 7.04
C ARG A 152 -0.41 -10.49 8.13
N THR A 153 -0.48 -9.34 8.78
CA THR A 153 0.36 -8.95 9.92
C THR A 153 -0.47 -9.00 11.21
N PRO A 154 0.12 -9.37 12.36
CA PRO A 154 -0.54 -9.23 13.64
C PRO A 154 -0.99 -7.77 13.90
N LEU A 155 -2.11 -7.62 14.59
CA LEU A 155 -2.67 -6.35 15.04
C LEU A 155 -2.52 -6.24 16.56
N VAL A 156 -1.96 -5.15 17.05
CA VAL A 156 -1.88 -4.84 18.48
C VAL A 156 -2.97 -3.85 18.85
N VAL A 157 -3.87 -4.26 19.75
CA VAL A 157 -5.00 -3.44 20.19
C VAL A 157 -4.85 -3.14 21.68
N ILE A 158 -4.78 -1.86 22.01
CA ILE A 158 -4.67 -1.40 23.40
C ILE A 158 -6.01 -0.79 23.79
N PRO A 159 -6.84 -1.43 24.64
CA PRO A 159 -8.12 -0.85 25.01
C PRO A 159 -7.92 0.40 25.88
N ALA A 160 -8.64 1.48 25.58
CA ALA A 160 -8.60 2.72 26.37
C ALA A 160 -9.27 2.55 27.75
N LEU A 161 -10.22 1.62 27.85
CA LEU A 161 -10.99 1.31 29.06
C LEU A 161 -10.82 -0.16 29.42
N ASN A 162 -10.98 -0.49 30.70
CA ASN A 162 -10.92 -1.88 31.13
C ASN A 162 -12.19 -2.63 30.73
N ASN A 163 -12.04 -3.72 29.99
CA ASN A 163 -13.18 -4.55 29.63
C ASN A 163 -13.75 -5.27 30.85
N THR A 164 -15.06 -5.12 31.05
CA THR A 164 -15.83 -5.69 32.16
C THR A 164 -16.51 -7.01 31.80
N GLY A 165 -16.52 -7.38 30.51
CA GLY A 165 -17.12 -8.63 30.02
C GLY A 165 -16.62 -9.05 28.65
N ALA A 166 -17.47 -9.78 27.91
CA ALA A 166 -17.23 -10.04 26.49
C ALA A 166 -17.28 -8.71 25.72
N SER A 167 -16.32 -8.50 24.83
CA SER A 167 -16.09 -7.24 24.15
C SER A 167 -16.11 -7.40 22.64
N THR A 168 -16.62 -6.43 21.89
CA THR A 168 -16.53 -6.40 20.43
C THR A 168 -15.41 -5.43 19.99
N LEU A 169 -14.84 -5.66 18.79
CA LEU A 169 -13.96 -4.70 18.13
C LEU A 169 -14.52 -4.36 16.76
N GLN A 170 -14.73 -3.06 16.53
CA GLN A 170 -14.91 -2.48 15.22
C GLN A 170 -13.58 -1.96 14.71
N LEU A 171 -13.08 -2.53 13.62
CA LEU A 171 -11.86 -2.08 12.95
C LEU A 171 -12.22 -1.26 11.71
N THR A 172 -11.79 -0.01 11.69
CA THR A 172 -11.83 0.86 10.52
C THR A 172 -10.41 1.02 9.98
N MET A 173 -10.21 0.82 8.69
CA MET A 173 -8.93 1.02 8.03
C MET A 173 -9.11 1.95 6.84
N GLY A 174 -8.33 3.02 6.76
CA GLY A 174 -8.42 3.98 5.64
C GLY A 174 -9.86 4.49 5.38
N GLY A 175 -10.63 4.71 6.45
CA GLY A 175 -12.04 5.13 6.38
C GLY A 175 -13.07 4.03 6.07
N VAL A 176 -12.65 2.79 5.85
CA VAL A 176 -13.55 1.65 5.58
C VAL A 176 -13.69 0.77 6.81
N CYS A 177 -14.93 0.50 7.24
CA CYS A 177 -15.22 -0.43 8.33
C CYS A 177 -15.11 -1.88 7.84
N LEU A 178 -14.25 -2.68 8.46
CA LEU A 178 -13.88 -4.01 7.96
C LEU A 178 -14.49 -5.17 8.73
N VAL A 179 -14.68 -5.03 10.05
CA VAL A 179 -15.15 -6.12 10.92
C VAL A 179 -15.88 -5.55 12.13
N SER A 180 -16.95 -6.22 12.56
CA SER A 180 -17.49 -6.18 13.93
C SER A 180 -17.49 -7.62 14.45
N SER A 181 -16.52 -7.97 15.30
CA SER A 181 -16.37 -9.33 15.85
C SER A 181 -16.53 -9.34 17.37
N HIS A 182 -17.09 -10.44 17.90
CA HIS A 182 -17.19 -10.70 19.34
C HIS A 182 -15.91 -11.35 19.87
N TYR A 183 -15.37 -10.82 20.97
CA TYR A 183 -14.19 -11.34 21.67
C TYR A 183 -14.56 -11.64 23.12
N THR A 184 -14.44 -12.91 23.52
CA THR A 184 -14.57 -13.32 24.92
C THR A 184 -13.19 -13.31 25.58
N LYS A 185 -13.09 -12.69 26.75
CA LYS A 185 -11.88 -12.64 27.59
C LYS A 185 -11.50 -14.05 28.05
N GLU A 186 -10.45 -14.66 27.50
CA GLU A 186 -9.76 -15.74 28.23
C GLU A 186 -8.85 -15.09 29.28
N ILE A 187 -9.35 -15.01 30.52
CA ILE A 187 -8.56 -14.60 31.67
C ILE A 187 -7.55 -15.72 31.96
N LYS A 188 -6.30 -15.56 31.54
CA LYS A 188 -5.18 -16.13 32.28
C LYS A 188 -4.54 -15.01 33.09
N GLN A 189 -4.83 -15.01 34.39
CA GLN A 189 -4.15 -14.17 35.37
C GLN A 189 -2.64 -14.39 35.28
N SER A 190 -1.88 -13.40 34.81
CA SER A 190 -0.52 -13.10 35.28
C SER A 190 0.04 -11.84 34.59
N TYR A 191 0.15 -10.78 35.40
CA TYR A 191 1.02 -9.59 35.30
C TYR A 191 0.90 -8.62 34.10
N ARG A 192 0.94 -7.32 34.39
CA ARG A 192 0.72 -6.13 33.50
C ARG A 192 1.94 -5.83 32.59
N PRO A 193 1.84 -4.93 31.57
CA PRO A 193 0.75 -4.66 30.64
C PRO A 193 1.25 -4.76 29.19
N MET A 194 0.99 -5.86 28.48
CA MET A 194 1.01 -5.87 27.01
C MET A 194 0.13 -7.01 26.53
N ILE A 195 -1.12 -6.69 26.17
CA ILE A 195 -2.01 -7.67 25.55
C ILE A 195 -1.56 -7.80 24.09
N LEU A 196 -0.67 -8.76 23.83
CA LEU A 196 -0.33 -9.17 22.48
C LEU A 196 -1.53 -9.92 21.90
N LEU A 197 -2.37 -9.22 21.14
CA LEU A 197 -3.58 -9.81 20.52
C LEU A 197 -3.18 -10.65 19.29
N LYS A 198 -3.08 -11.97 19.46
CA LYS A 198 -2.99 -12.89 18.32
C LYS A 198 -4.37 -12.98 17.65
N MET A 199 -4.53 -12.35 16.48
CA MET A 199 -5.65 -12.62 15.56
C MET A 199 -5.50 -14.04 14.97
N LEU A 200 -6.18 -15.02 15.54
CA LEU A 200 -6.58 -16.22 14.81
C LEU A 200 -7.95 -15.93 14.19
N LEU A 201 -7.96 -15.58 12.90
CA LEU A 201 -9.19 -15.54 12.12
C LEU A 201 -9.80 -16.95 12.12
N SER A 202 -10.97 -17.09 12.74
CA SER A 202 -11.86 -18.23 12.57
C SER A 202 -12.41 -18.27 11.14
N TYR A 203 -11.59 -18.70 10.18
CA TYR A 203 -12.03 -19.22 8.89
C TYR A 203 -11.00 -20.25 8.41
N ALA A 204 -11.04 -21.44 8.97
CA ALA A 204 -10.60 -22.65 8.28
C ALA A 204 -11.22 -23.87 8.93
N PHE A 205 -12.00 -24.56 8.10
CA PHE A 205 -12.33 -25.97 8.22
C PHE A 205 -11.16 -26.78 8.82
N TRP A 206 -11.53 -27.72 9.68
CA TRP A 206 -10.79 -28.91 10.11
C TRP A 206 -9.68 -29.37 9.13
N ILE A 207 -8.43 -29.47 9.60
CA ILE A 207 -7.48 -30.61 9.45
C ILE A 207 -6.04 -30.20 9.82
N ILE A 208 -5.57 -30.77 10.95
CA ILE A 208 -4.23 -31.34 11.22
C ILE A 208 -2.98 -30.40 11.15
N GLN A 209 -2.59 -29.81 12.28
CA GLN A 209 -1.34 -30.05 13.05
C GLN A 209 -1.03 -28.87 14.00
N LYS A 210 -0.63 -29.19 15.23
CA LYS A 210 -0.14 -28.27 16.26
C LYS A 210 1.02 -27.41 15.73
N THR A 211 0.89 -26.08 15.80
CA THR A 211 2.05 -25.18 15.76
C THR A 211 1.90 -24.12 16.84
N TYR A 212 2.69 -24.27 17.91
CA TYR A 212 2.86 -23.30 18.98
C TYR A 212 3.96 -22.31 18.56
N PHE A 213 3.82 -21.03 18.92
CA PHE A 213 4.95 -20.07 18.88
C PHE A 213 5.07 -19.35 20.23
N PHE A 214 6.21 -19.63 20.87
CA PHE A 214 6.78 -19.03 22.09
C PHE A 214 7.46 -17.67 21.77
N CYS A 215 7.56 -16.79 22.76
CA CYS A 215 8.62 -15.78 22.83
C CYS A 215 9.24 -15.83 24.24
N ALA A 216 10.55 -15.57 24.29
CA ALA A 216 11.52 -16.08 25.26
C ALA A 216 11.41 -15.53 26.70
N GLU A 217 11.69 -16.40 27.67
CA GLU A 217 12.05 -16.05 29.05
C GLU A 217 13.55 -15.71 29.14
N SER A 218 13.90 -14.73 29.99
CA SER A 218 14.93 -14.81 31.04
C SER A 218 15.45 -13.43 31.45
N PRO A 219 16.03 -13.26 32.66
CA PRO A 219 15.69 -13.79 33.98
C PRO A 219 14.90 -12.76 34.84
#